data_AF-A0A9E4WY33-F1
#
_entry.id   AF-A0A9E4WY33-F1
#
_cell.length_a   1.000
_cell.length_b   1.000
_cell.length_c   1.000
_cell.angle_alpha   90.00
_cell.angle_beta   90.00
_cell.angle_gamma   90.00
#
_symmetry.space_group_name_H-M   'P 1'
#
loop_
_entity.id
_entity.type
_entity.pdbx_description
1 polymer ?
#
loop_
_entity_poly.entity_id
_entity_poly.type
_entity_poly.pdbx_seq_one_letter_code
_entity_poly.pdbx_strand_id
1 'polypeptide(L)'
;MAPSADFGPDSIGAATLYLELASGRVAPGQELNVNVLLNPGPVGISGVQFRLNVSPEEFDQLGISPGALLGPDPLEVNQHDAETGAALFALARRGPSPNSTIGGPVATIRVSLAAGVLPDTTVTLALEDIIIADQEARRMTGVVLGPPLELMVIAAP
;
A
#
# COMPACT_ATOMS: atom_id res chain seq x y z
N MET A 1 0.68 7.94 30.85
CA MET A 1 -0.53 8.24 30.06
C MET A 1 -0.09 8.39 28.61
N ALA A 2 -0.52 7.50 27.73
CA ALA A 2 -0.39 7.74 26.29
C ALA A 2 -1.36 8.87 25.91
N PRO A 3 -1.00 9.77 24.98
CA PRO A 3 -1.94 10.78 24.51
C PRO A 3 -3.13 10.08 23.86
N SER A 4 -4.32 10.33 24.39
CA SER A 4 -5.58 10.00 23.74
C SER A 4 -5.66 10.87 22.48
N ALA A 5 -5.46 10.25 21.32
CA ALA A 5 -5.65 10.93 20.07
C ALA A 5 -7.14 11.28 19.94
N ASP A 6 -7.44 12.57 20.06
CA ASP A 6 -8.78 13.12 19.86
C ASP A 6 -9.04 13.16 18.36
N PHE A 7 -9.63 12.09 17.86
CA PHE A 7 -10.09 12.01 16.50
C PHE A 7 -11.50 12.60 16.46
N GLY A 8 -11.74 13.59 15.60
CA GLY A 8 -13.04 14.27 15.50
C GLY A 8 -14.24 13.31 15.37
N PRO A 9 -15.48 13.79 15.59
CA PRO A 9 -16.66 12.95 15.86
C PRO A 9 -17.01 11.91 14.79
N ASP A 10 -16.50 12.09 13.56
CA ASP A 10 -16.73 11.18 12.43
C ASP A 10 -15.61 10.14 12.21
N SER A 11 -14.59 10.15 13.08
CA SER A 11 -13.50 9.19 13.00
C SER A 11 -13.84 7.89 13.71
N ILE A 12 -13.56 6.79 13.04
CA ILE A 12 -13.78 5.44 13.56
C ILE A 12 -12.53 4.83 14.21
N GLY A 13 -11.38 5.51 14.16
CA GLY A 13 -10.16 5.07 14.82
C GLY A 13 -8.86 5.44 14.11
N ALA A 14 -7.80 4.72 14.48
CA ALA A 14 -6.45 4.83 13.95
C ALA A 14 -6.02 3.53 13.27
N ALA A 15 -5.18 3.64 12.24
CA ALA A 15 -4.64 2.51 11.52
C ALA A 15 -3.17 2.74 11.19
N THR A 16 -2.45 1.66 10.89
CA THR A 16 -1.11 1.73 10.34
C THR A 16 -1.07 1.08 8.98
N LEU A 17 -0.55 1.78 7.98
CA LEU A 17 -0.36 1.25 6.62
C LEU A 17 1.12 1.35 6.26
N TYR A 18 1.72 0.27 5.77
CA TYR A 18 3.15 0.23 5.47
C TYR A 18 3.47 -0.74 4.34
N LEU A 19 4.67 -0.61 3.79
CA LEU A 19 5.19 -1.46 2.71
C LEU A 19 6.17 -2.48 3.28
N GLU A 20 6.18 -3.68 2.70
CA GLU A 20 7.15 -4.73 3.02
C GLU A 20 7.55 -5.47 1.74
N LEU A 21 8.85 -5.67 1.53
CA LEU A 21 9.33 -6.50 0.42
C LEU A 21 8.93 -7.95 0.69
N ALA A 22 8.02 -8.48 -0.13
CA ALA A 22 7.54 -9.86 0.01
C ALA A 22 8.56 -10.86 -0.56
N SER A 23 9.12 -10.54 -1.72
CA SER A 23 10.08 -11.40 -2.42
C SER A 23 10.74 -10.66 -3.59
N GLY A 24 11.80 -11.25 -4.10
CA GLY A 24 12.53 -10.74 -5.25
C GLY A 24 13.92 -10.28 -4.87
N ARG A 25 14.83 -10.35 -5.84
CA ARG A 25 16.17 -9.79 -5.70
C ARG A 25 16.12 -8.37 -6.19
N VAL A 26 16.58 -7.42 -5.37
CA VAL A 26 16.70 -6.02 -5.78
C VAL A 26 17.93 -5.88 -6.68
N ALA A 27 17.79 -6.24 -7.96
CA ALA A 27 18.84 -6.16 -8.95
C ALA A 27 18.26 -5.67 -10.29
N PRO A 28 19.06 -5.05 -11.17
CA PRO A 28 18.57 -4.49 -12.43
C PRO A 28 17.84 -5.53 -13.29
N GLY A 29 16.68 -5.17 -13.83
CA GLY A 29 15.86 -6.05 -14.66
C GLY A 29 15.11 -7.14 -13.90
N GLN A 30 15.12 -7.15 -12.56
CA GLN A 30 14.39 -8.14 -11.75
C GLN A 30 13.00 -7.65 -11.34
N GLU A 31 12.06 -8.59 -11.28
CA GLU A 31 10.74 -8.38 -10.70
C GLU A 31 10.79 -8.50 -9.17
N LEU A 32 10.12 -7.57 -8.50
CA LEU A 32 9.94 -7.51 -7.06
C LEU A 32 8.45 -7.57 -6.74
N ASN A 33 8.12 -8.24 -5.62
CA ASN A 33 6.78 -8.18 -5.04
C ASN A 33 6.86 -7.46 -3.70
N VAL A 34 6.07 -6.40 -3.54
CA VAL A 34 5.96 -5.58 -2.33
C VAL A 34 4.54 -5.67 -1.82
N ASN A 35 4.35 -6.02 -0.55
CA ASN A 35 3.05 -6.03 0.08
C ASN A 35 2.73 -4.66 0.66
N VAL A 36 1.49 -4.22 0.46
CA VAL A 36 0.87 -3.13 1.20
C VAL A 36 0.12 -3.75 2.38
N LEU A 37 0.59 -3.51 3.59
CA LEU A 37 0.08 -4.11 4.82
C LEU A 37 -0.69 -3.09 5.63
N LEU A 38 -1.90 -3.47 6.07
CA LEU A 38 -2.77 -2.65 6.89
C LEU A 38 -3.00 -3.32 8.25
N ASN A 39 -2.78 -2.56 9.31
CA ASN A 39 -3.28 -2.85 10.65
C ASN A 39 -4.37 -1.83 11.01
N PRO A 40 -5.65 -2.21 11.01
CA PRO A 40 -6.76 -1.28 11.26
C PRO A 40 -7.13 -1.12 12.74
N GLY A 41 -6.34 -1.70 13.66
CA GLY A 41 -6.69 -1.75 15.07
C GLY A 41 -7.97 -2.57 15.31
N PRO A 42 -8.88 -2.15 16.21
CA PRO A 42 -10.09 -2.91 16.52
C PRO A 42 -11.22 -2.76 15.49
N VAL A 43 -11.03 -1.99 14.41
CA VAL A 43 -12.11 -1.53 13.54
C VAL A 43 -12.33 -2.45 12.35
N GLY A 44 -13.61 -2.65 12.00
CA GLY A 44 -14.04 -3.29 10.75
C GLY A 44 -13.85 -2.37 9.55
N ILE A 45 -13.00 -2.77 8.59
CA ILE A 45 -12.71 -1.99 7.39
C ILE A 45 -13.47 -2.54 6.19
N SER A 46 -14.09 -1.64 5.42
CA SER A 46 -14.77 -1.95 4.17
C SER A 46 -14.02 -1.42 2.95
N GLY A 47 -13.19 -0.38 3.09
CA GLY A 47 -12.51 0.22 1.95
C GLY A 47 -11.18 0.87 2.29
N VAL A 48 -10.27 0.84 1.33
CA VAL A 48 -8.92 1.40 1.41
C VAL A 48 -8.58 2.05 0.07
N GLN A 49 -8.06 3.26 0.11
CA GLN A 49 -7.46 3.96 -1.01
C GLN A 49 -6.07 4.42 -0.61
N PHE A 50 -5.12 4.32 -1.54
CA PHE A 50 -3.80 4.91 -1.41
C PHE A 50 -3.25 5.30 -2.79
N ARG A 51 -2.37 6.30 -2.81
CA ARG A 51 -1.47 6.55 -3.92
C ARG A 51 -0.13 5.89 -3.62
N LEU A 52 0.41 5.17 -4.59
CA LEU A 52 1.79 4.73 -4.63
C LEU A 52 2.58 5.73 -5.48
N ASN A 53 3.72 6.16 -4.96
CA ASN A 53 4.66 7.02 -5.65
C ASN A 53 5.97 6.26 -5.85
N VAL A 54 6.41 6.13 -7.09
CA VAL A 54 7.67 5.51 -7.50
C VAL A 54 8.37 6.37 -8.54
N SER A 55 9.70 6.32 -8.61
CA SER A 55 10.44 7.01 -9.66
C SER A 55 10.24 6.29 -11.01
N PRO A 56 9.65 6.92 -12.03
CA PRO A 56 9.41 6.27 -13.32
C PRO A 56 10.71 5.92 -14.06
N GLU A 57 11.85 6.52 -13.70
CA GLU A 57 13.16 6.19 -14.27
C GLU A 57 13.75 4.88 -13.70
N GLU A 58 13.27 4.45 -12.53
CA GLU A 58 13.79 3.30 -11.80
C GLU A 58 13.00 2.01 -12.08
N PHE A 59 11.79 2.12 -12.64
CA PHE A 59 10.87 0.99 -12.83
C PHE A 59 10.30 0.95 -14.24
N ASP A 60 10.40 -0.21 -14.89
CA ASP A 60 9.87 -0.43 -16.24
C ASP A 60 8.37 -0.78 -16.22
N GLN A 61 7.92 -1.45 -15.17
CA GLN A 61 6.55 -1.94 -15.04
C GLN A 61 6.06 -1.83 -13.61
N LEU A 62 4.78 -1.48 -13.46
CA LEU A 62 4.06 -1.44 -12.20
C LEU A 62 2.72 -2.16 -12.37
N GLY A 63 2.47 -3.16 -11.54
CA GLY A 63 1.19 -3.82 -11.39
C GLY A 63 0.76 -3.81 -9.92
N ILE A 64 -0.54 -3.66 -9.66
CA ILE A 64 -1.08 -3.75 -8.31
C ILE A 64 -2.26 -4.72 -8.36
N SER A 65 -2.28 -5.66 -7.42
CA SER A 65 -3.32 -6.67 -7.27
C SER A 65 -3.90 -6.64 -5.85
N PRO A 66 -5.20 -6.95 -5.67
CA PRO A 66 -5.81 -6.98 -4.34
C PRO A 66 -5.21 -8.07 -3.45
N GLY A 67 -5.03 -7.74 -2.17
CA GLY A 67 -4.74 -8.70 -1.12
C GLY A 67 -6.02 -9.26 -0.49
N ALA A 68 -5.86 -10.17 0.47
CA ALA A 68 -6.99 -10.89 1.06
C ALA A 68 -7.77 -10.09 2.12
N LEU A 69 -7.27 -8.93 2.58
CA LEU A 69 -7.84 -8.21 3.72
C LEU A 69 -9.30 -7.77 3.52
N LEU A 70 -9.68 -7.42 2.28
CA LEU A 70 -11.04 -6.99 1.94
C LEU A 70 -11.92 -8.14 1.41
N GLY A 71 -11.50 -9.39 1.58
CA GLY A 71 -12.19 -10.58 1.12
C GLY A 71 -11.64 -11.11 -0.22
N PRO A 72 -12.24 -12.19 -0.75
CA PRO A 72 -11.71 -12.91 -1.91
C PRO A 72 -11.94 -12.22 -3.27
N ASP A 73 -12.91 -11.31 -3.38
CA ASP A 73 -13.26 -10.58 -4.61
C ASP A 73 -13.68 -9.14 -4.23
N PRO A 74 -12.72 -8.27 -3.87
CA PRO A 74 -13.02 -6.87 -3.64
C PRO A 74 -13.35 -6.15 -4.95
N LEU A 75 -14.12 -5.07 -4.86
CA LEU A 75 -14.19 -4.06 -5.91
C LEU A 75 -12.84 -3.35 -5.97
N GLU A 76 -12.33 -3.12 -7.18
CA GLU A 76 -11.06 -2.47 -7.40
C GLU A 76 -11.14 -1.35 -8.44
N VAL A 77 -10.38 -0.28 -8.20
CA VAL A 77 -10.06 0.76 -9.17
C VAL A 77 -8.56 0.95 -9.12
N ASN A 78 -7.93 0.83 -10.28
CA ASN A 78 -6.51 1.07 -10.47
C ASN A 78 -6.32 2.09 -11.59
N GLN A 79 -5.62 3.18 -11.28
CA GLN A 79 -5.20 4.19 -12.24
C GLN A 79 -3.69 4.37 -12.10
N HIS A 80 -2.96 4.20 -13.19
CA HIS A 80 -1.52 4.36 -13.22
C HIS A 80 -1.14 5.36 -14.30
N ASP A 81 -0.34 6.34 -13.90
CA ASP A 81 0.32 7.28 -14.79
C ASP A 81 1.81 6.92 -14.87
N ALA A 82 2.19 6.34 -16.01
CA ALA A 82 3.56 5.90 -16.24
C ALA A 82 4.55 7.07 -16.44
N GLU A 83 4.08 8.27 -16.80
CA GLU A 83 4.95 9.43 -16.98
C GLU A 83 5.39 10.01 -15.63
N THR A 84 4.48 9.98 -14.64
CA THR A 84 4.75 10.52 -13.31
C THR A 84 5.15 9.45 -12.29
N GLY A 85 4.95 8.16 -12.60
CA GLY A 85 5.15 7.06 -11.66
C GLY A 85 4.08 7.01 -10.55
N ALA A 86 3.03 7.81 -10.67
CA ALA A 86 1.94 7.84 -9.71
C ALA A 86 0.89 6.76 -10.02
N ALA A 87 0.56 5.93 -9.04
CA ALA A 87 -0.53 4.97 -9.14
C ALA A 87 -1.54 5.17 -8.02
N LEU A 88 -2.80 5.45 -8.37
CA LEU A 88 -3.92 5.48 -7.45
C LEU A 88 -4.58 4.10 -7.42
N PHE A 89 -4.71 3.55 -6.22
CA PHE A 89 -5.39 2.29 -6.00
C PHE A 89 -6.48 2.45 -4.95
N ALA A 90 -7.69 1.98 -5.27
CA ALA A 90 -8.82 1.95 -4.35
C ALA A 90 -9.45 0.55 -4.37
N LEU A 91 -9.68 0.02 -3.18
CA LEU A 91 -10.33 -1.26 -2.96
C LEU A 91 -11.50 -1.10 -2.01
N ALA A 92 -12.57 -1.84 -2.28
CA ALA A 92 -13.68 -1.99 -1.35
C ALA A 92 -14.14 -3.44 -1.28
N ARG A 93 -14.46 -3.90 -0.06
CA ARG A 93 -15.07 -5.20 0.18
C ARG A 93 -16.43 -5.26 -0.52
N ARG A 94 -16.71 -6.37 -1.20
CA ARG A 94 -18.08 -6.72 -1.61
C ARG A 94 -18.84 -7.33 -0.43
N GLY A 95 -20.01 -6.77 -0.12
CA GLY A 95 -20.87 -7.24 0.97
C GLY A 95 -20.48 -6.70 2.36
N PRO A 96 -21.05 -7.26 3.43
CA PRO A 96 -20.89 -6.71 4.78
C PRO A 96 -19.43 -6.79 5.28
N SER A 97 -19.03 -5.78 6.04
CA SER A 97 -17.74 -5.80 6.73
C SER A 97 -17.84 -6.55 8.06
N PRO A 98 -16.79 -7.24 8.51
CA PRO A 98 -16.77 -7.78 9.87
C PRO A 98 -16.74 -6.62 10.88
N ASN A 99 -17.20 -6.85 12.11
CA ASN A 99 -17.12 -5.85 13.18
C ASN A 99 -15.66 -5.43 13.48
N SER A 100 -14.71 -6.31 13.20
CA SER A 100 -13.27 -6.08 13.35
C SER A 100 -12.50 -6.77 12.24
N THR A 101 -11.55 -6.07 11.63
CA THR A 101 -10.69 -6.62 10.57
C THR A 101 -9.33 -7.02 11.16
N ILE A 102 -8.92 -8.27 10.95
CA ILE A 102 -7.56 -8.71 11.28
C ILE A 102 -6.59 -8.09 10.27
N GLY A 103 -5.49 -7.50 10.73
CA GLY A 103 -4.48 -6.88 9.88
C GLY A 103 -3.82 -7.85 8.91
N GLY A 104 -3.33 -7.34 7.79
CA GLY A 104 -2.77 -8.16 6.71
C GLY A 104 -2.61 -7.40 5.38
N PRO A 105 -2.32 -8.12 4.27
CA PRO A 105 -2.10 -7.50 2.98
C PRO A 105 -3.41 -6.99 2.39
N VAL A 106 -3.46 -5.68 2.13
CA VAL A 106 -4.53 -5.04 1.38
C VAL A 106 -4.26 -5.10 -0.13
N ALA A 107 -2.99 -5.07 -0.52
CA ALA A 107 -2.57 -5.18 -1.92
C ALA A 107 -1.17 -5.80 -2.03
N THR A 108 -0.88 -6.37 -3.18
CA THR A 108 0.49 -6.72 -3.60
C THR A 108 0.83 -5.93 -4.84
N ILE A 109 1.91 -5.16 -4.73
CA ILE A 109 2.53 -4.38 -5.79
C ILE A 109 3.61 -5.25 -6.43
N ARG A 110 3.57 -5.37 -7.75
CA ARG A 110 4.60 -5.99 -8.58
C ARG A 110 5.31 -4.89 -9.35
N VAL A 111 6.61 -4.78 -9.16
CA VAL A 111 7.45 -3.82 -9.91
C VAL A 111 8.59 -4.53 -10.60
N SER A 112 8.92 -4.09 -11.81
CA SER A 112 10.14 -4.50 -12.51
C SER A 112 11.16 -3.38 -12.42
N LEU A 113 12.32 -3.64 -11.81
CA LEU A 113 13.40 -2.66 -11.73
C LEU A 113 14.01 -2.45 -13.12
N ALA A 114 14.19 -1.20 -13.54
CA ALA A 114 14.77 -0.90 -14.84
C ALA A 114 16.19 -1.46 -14.98
N ALA A 115 16.51 -2.02 -16.14
CA ALA A 115 17.82 -2.64 -16.40
C ALA A 115 18.99 -1.63 -16.33
N GLY A 116 18.71 -0.33 -16.47
CA GLY A 116 19.71 0.74 -16.39
C GLY A 116 20.03 1.20 -14.97
N VAL A 117 19.31 0.75 -13.94
CA VAL A 117 19.59 1.14 -12.55
C VAL A 117 20.95 0.59 -12.13
N LEU A 118 21.78 1.45 -11.53
CA LEU A 118 23.13 1.06 -11.13
C LEU A 118 23.12 0.27 -9.82
N PRO A 119 24.04 -0.69 -9.62
CA PRO A 119 24.30 -1.27 -8.30
C PRO A 119 24.62 -0.18 -7.26
N ASP A 120 24.33 -0.47 -6.00
CA ASP A 120 24.45 0.44 -4.85
C ASP A 120 23.54 1.69 -4.91
N THR A 121 22.60 1.73 -5.87
CA THR A 121 21.51 2.71 -5.89
C THR A 121 20.44 2.30 -4.89
N THR A 122 19.85 3.26 -4.18
CA THR A 122 18.66 3.03 -3.35
C THR A 122 17.43 3.48 -4.11
N VAL A 123 16.51 2.55 -4.38
CA VAL A 123 15.20 2.87 -4.94
C VAL A 123 14.16 2.96 -3.84
N THR A 124 13.20 3.87 -4.00
CA THR A 124 12.24 4.19 -2.93
C THR A 124 10.81 4.01 -3.42
N LEU A 125 9.99 3.35 -2.60
CA LEU A 125 8.55 3.27 -2.78
C LEU A 125 7.86 3.96 -1.60
N ALA A 126 6.93 4.87 -1.90
CA ALA A 126 6.22 5.63 -0.87
C ALA A 126 4.69 5.55 -1.06
N LEU A 127 3.98 5.50 0.06
CA LEU A 127 2.52 5.59 0.11
C LEU A 127 2.10 7.01 0.46
N GLU A 128 1.07 7.52 -0.22
CA GLU A 128 0.52 8.87 -0.06
C GLU A 128 -1.02 8.85 -0.18
N ASP A 129 -1.69 9.95 0.18
CA ASP A 129 -3.13 10.17 -0.03
C ASP A 129 -4.03 9.00 0.42
N ILE A 130 -3.86 8.60 1.68
CA ILE A 130 -4.56 7.44 2.24
C ILE A 130 -5.97 7.78 2.70
N ILE A 131 -6.91 6.92 2.33
CA ILE A 131 -8.26 6.90 2.90
C ILE A 131 -8.57 5.47 3.32
N ILE A 132 -8.99 5.29 4.57
CA ILE A 132 -9.48 4.01 5.08
C ILE A 132 -10.86 4.25 5.68
N ALA A 133 -11.82 3.39 5.37
CA ALA A 133 -13.20 3.56 5.81
C ALA A 133 -13.89 2.25 6.23
N ASP A 134 -14.89 2.36 7.10
CA ASP A 134 -15.80 1.26 7.44
C ASP A 134 -16.97 1.15 6.44
N GLN A 135 -17.87 0.22 6.67
CA GLN A 135 -19.04 -0.01 5.81
C GLN A 135 -20.04 1.15 5.77
N GLU A 136 -20.00 2.06 6.76
CA GLU A 136 -20.86 3.23 6.82
C GLU A 136 -20.20 4.45 6.14
N ALA A 137 -19.10 4.23 5.42
CA ALA A 137 -18.26 5.24 4.78
C ALA A 137 -17.63 6.27 5.75
N ARG A 138 -17.56 5.93 7.04
CA ARG A 138 -16.86 6.76 8.03
C ARG A 138 -15.37 6.53 7.90
N ARG A 139 -14.58 7.60 7.98
CA ARG A 139 -13.14 7.56 7.69
C ARG A 139 -12.33 7.36 8.96
N MET A 140 -11.21 6.66 8.84
CA MET A 140 -10.16 6.70 9.85
C MET A 140 -9.36 7.99 9.69
N THR A 141 -9.23 8.77 10.76
CA THR A 141 -8.42 10.01 10.74
C THR A 141 -7.07 9.86 11.41
N GLY A 142 -6.87 8.81 12.21
CA GLY A 142 -5.60 8.48 12.86
C GLY A 142 -4.69 7.57 12.05
N VAL A 143 -4.67 7.71 10.73
CA VAL A 143 -3.87 6.84 9.88
C VAL A 143 -2.40 7.25 9.97
N VAL A 144 -1.56 6.30 10.38
CA VAL A 144 -0.10 6.43 10.42
C VAL A 144 0.48 5.66 9.25
N LEU A 145 1.28 6.33 8.44
CA LEU A 145 2.07 5.69 7.40
C LEU A 145 3.37 5.16 7.99
N GLY A 146 3.75 3.95 7.59
CA GLY A 146 5.11 3.46 7.75
C GLY A 146 6.09 4.32 6.94
N PRO A 147 7.40 4.21 7.23
CA PRO A 147 8.40 4.87 6.41
C PRO A 147 8.31 4.39 4.95
N PRO A 148 8.82 5.18 3.99
CA PRO A 148 9.06 4.69 2.64
C PRO A 148 9.88 3.40 2.66
N LEU A 149 9.59 2.51 1.72
CA LEU A 149 10.38 1.30 1.55
C LEU A 149 11.60 1.63 0.70
N GLU A 150 12.76 1.62 1.35
CA GLU A 150 14.07 1.81 0.71
C GLU A 150 14.67 0.46 0.36
N LEU A 151 15.00 0.25 -0.92
CA LEU A 151 15.55 -0.99 -1.44
C LEU A 151 16.93 -0.74 -2.06
N MET A 152 17.96 -1.33 -1.47
CA MET A 152 19.33 -1.26 -1.99
C MET A 152 19.49 -2.20 -3.18
N VAL A 153 19.86 -1.65 -4.34
CA VAL A 153 20.10 -2.40 -5.56
C VAL A 153 21.45 -3.09 -5.47
N ILE A 154 21.47 -4.41 -5.59
CA ILE A 154 22.68 -5.20 -5.65
C ILE A 154 23.03 -5.54 -7.10
N ALA A 155 24.30 -5.81 -7.36
CA ALA A 155 24.75 -6.26 -8.67
C ALA A 155 23.95 -7.49 -9.13
N ALA A 156 23.67 -7.58 -10.43
CA ALA A 156 23.17 -8.80 -11.05
C ALA A 156 24.21 -9.94 -10.89
N PRO A 157 23.78 -11.21 -10.80
CA PRO A 157 24.70 -12.34 -10.70
C PRO A 157 25.52 -12.52 -11.98
#